data_AF-A0ABD0NSG1-F1
#
_entry.id   AF-A0ABD0NSG1-F1
#
_cell.length_a   1.000
_cell.length_b   1.000
_cell.length_c   1.000
_cell.angle_alpha   90.00
_cell.angle_beta   90.00
_cell.angle_gamma   90.00
#
_symmetry.space_group_name_H-M   'P 1'
#
loop_
_entity.id
_entity.type
_entity.pdbx_description
1 polymer ?
#
loop_
_entity_poly.entity_id
_entity_poly.type
_entity_poly.pdbx_seq_one_letter_code
_entity_poly.pdbx_strand_id
1 'polypeptide(L)'
;HLRNSVKVTINDINEACVKMIKENCHLNHIRVEGNRTGRQLDGAGDTDSPIASVEVVKMDANVIMHLRPFDYIHLDPFGTSVNYLDAAFRNVRNLGIVSVTSTDTGSLYSKSLNVTLRHYGCQIVRTEYYRELAARMVLASVARAAARCNKGIEVLLAVALEHFVLVVVRVLRGPTQADESSKKLRQLLHCQWCEERVFLKPGSMVE
;
A
#
# COMPACT_ATOMS: atom_id res chain seq x y z
N HIS A 1 18.82 -11.08 -5.86
CA HIS A 1 18.42 -10.90 -4.45
C HIS A 1 17.13 -11.63 -4.04
N LEU A 2 16.42 -12.29 -4.95
CA LEU A 2 15.40 -13.28 -4.56
C LEU A 2 16.15 -14.57 -4.19
N ARG A 3 16.04 -15.02 -2.94
CA ARG A 3 16.50 -16.36 -2.55
C ARG A 3 15.70 -17.40 -3.33
N ASN A 4 16.23 -18.62 -3.50
CA ASN A 4 15.59 -19.74 -4.24
C ASN A 4 14.19 -20.17 -3.74
N SER A 5 13.62 -19.51 -2.73
CA SER A 5 12.31 -19.80 -2.16
C SER A 5 11.54 -18.49 -2.00
N VAL A 6 10.48 -18.33 -2.78
CA VAL A 6 9.49 -17.25 -2.62
C VAL A 6 8.50 -17.69 -1.55
N LYS A 7 8.35 -16.90 -0.49
CA LYS A 7 7.34 -17.13 0.54
C LYS A 7 6.23 -16.10 0.39
N VAL A 8 5.00 -16.57 0.21
CA VAL A 8 3.81 -15.74 0.07
C VAL A 8 3.01 -15.80 1.36
N THR A 9 2.48 -14.65 1.80
CA THR A 9 1.60 -14.55 2.96
C THR A 9 0.31 -13.86 2.55
N ILE A 10 -0.82 -14.47 2.87
CA ILE A 10 -2.14 -13.89 2.67
C ILE A 10 -2.75 -13.68 4.06
N ASN A 11 -3.23 -12.47 4.33
CA ASN A 11 -3.75 -12.09 5.65
C ASN A 11 -5.13 -11.46 5.52
N ASP A 12 -6.04 -11.84 6.41
CA ASP A 12 -7.33 -11.18 6.59
C ASP A 12 -7.71 -11.21 8.09
N ILE A 13 -8.40 -10.20 8.58
CA ILE A 13 -8.87 -10.16 9.98
C ILE A 13 -10.14 -11.00 10.18
N ASN A 14 -10.96 -11.16 9.13
CA ASN A 14 -12.21 -11.87 9.16
C ASN A 14 -11.99 -13.38 8.99
N GLU A 15 -12.55 -14.16 9.91
CA GLU A 15 -12.45 -15.62 9.88
C GLU A 15 -13.09 -16.25 8.64
N ALA A 16 -14.22 -15.71 8.18
CA ALA A 16 -14.90 -16.22 6.99
C ALA A 16 -14.01 -16.06 5.76
N CYS A 17 -13.38 -14.89 5.59
CA CYS A 17 -12.41 -14.65 4.52
C CYS A 17 -11.22 -15.60 4.60
N VAL A 18 -10.66 -15.83 5.79
CA VAL A 18 -9.55 -16.78 5.99
C VAL A 18 -9.94 -18.21 5.59
N LYS A 19 -11.16 -18.65 5.92
CA LYS A 19 -11.68 -19.96 5.49
C LYS A 19 -11.79 -20.03 3.97
N MET A 20 -12.37 -19.01 3.34
CA MET A 20 -12.49 -18.91 1.88
C MET A 20 -11.11 -18.89 1.18
N ILE A 21 -10.13 -18.17 1.72
CA ILE A 21 -8.76 -18.13 1.18
C ILE A 21 -8.16 -19.54 1.17
N LYS A 22 -8.30 -20.29 2.29
CA LYS A 22 -7.77 -21.67 2.38
C LYS A 22 -8.45 -22.61 1.39
N GLU A 23 -9.77 -22.49 1.24
CA GLU A 23 -10.55 -23.26 0.26
C GLU A 23 -10.10 -22.93 -1.18
N ASN A 24 -9.95 -21.65 -1.52
CA ASN A 24 -9.44 -21.23 -2.82
C ASN A 24 -8.02 -21.73 -3.08
N CYS A 25 -7.14 -21.75 -2.08
CA CYS A 25 -5.81 -22.34 -2.21
C CYS A 25 -5.90 -23.85 -2.54
N HIS A 26 -6.81 -24.58 -1.89
CA HIS A 26 -7.03 -26.00 -2.16
C HIS A 26 -7.54 -26.24 -3.59
N LEU A 27 -8.52 -25.42 -4.04
CA LEU A 27 -9.06 -25.48 -5.41
C LEU A 27 -8.02 -25.18 -6.50
N ASN A 28 -6.94 -24.47 -6.17
CA ASN A 28 -5.86 -24.12 -7.10
C ASN A 28 -4.58 -24.95 -6.89
N HIS A 29 -4.65 -26.07 -6.16
CA HIS A 29 -3.49 -26.94 -5.86
C HIS A 29 -2.31 -26.21 -5.19
N ILE A 30 -2.61 -25.21 -4.35
CA ILE A 30 -1.65 -24.43 -3.57
C ILE A 30 -1.59 -24.97 -2.15
N ARG A 31 -0.39 -25.32 -1.66
CA ARG A 31 -0.20 -25.83 -0.30
C ARG A 31 -0.29 -24.68 0.72
N VAL A 32 -1.22 -24.79 1.66
CA VAL A 32 -1.28 -23.87 2.80
C VAL A 32 -0.38 -24.35 3.92
N GLU A 33 0.59 -23.54 4.33
CA GLU A 33 1.40 -23.79 5.52
C GLU A 33 0.54 -23.63 6.78
N GLY A 34 0.24 -24.74 7.45
CA GLY A 34 -0.47 -24.74 8.73
C GLY A 34 0.48 -24.50 9.91
N ASN A 35 0.02 -23.77 10.92
CA ASN A 35 0.59 -23.86 12.26
C ASN A 35 0.63 -25.33 12.65
N ARG A 36 1.81 -25.83 13.04
CA ARG A 36 2.03 -27.20 13.51
C ARG A 36 1.22 -27.45 14.78
N THR A 37 -0.05 -27.79 14.65
CA THR A 37 -0.87 -28.36 15.71
C THR A 37 -1.69 -29.50 15.13
N GLY A 38 -1.17 -30.72 15.27
CA GLY A 38 -1.88 -31.96 14.95
C GLY A 38 -1.17 -32.82 13.90
N ARG A 39 -0.60 -33.95 14.35
CA ARG A 39 -0.36 -35.12 13.49
C ARG A 39 -1.71 -35.62 12.98
N GLN A 40 -1.88 -35.72 11.68
CA GLN A 40 -2.85 -36.62 11.02
C GLN A 40 -2.24 -36.96 9.65
N LEU A 41 -1.57 -38.11 9.60
CA LEU A 41 -2.07 -39.40 9.09
C LEU A 41 -2.01 -39.43 7.56
N ASP A 42 -0.99 -40.15 7.10
CA ASP A 42 -0.74 -40.51 5.71
C ASP A 42 -1.98 -41.18 5.11
N GLY A 43 -2.62 -40.48 4.18
CA GLY A 43 -3.63 -41.01 3.26
C GLY A 43 -3.09 -40.87 1.84
N ALA A 44 -2.81 -42.00 1.21
CA ALA A 44 -2.25 -42.12 -0.12
C ALA A 44 -3.19 -41.58 -1.21
N GLY A 45 -2.61 -40.91 -2.22
CA GLY A 45 -3.20 -40.71 -3.53
C GLY A 45 -3.56 -39.26 -3.88
N ASP A 46 -2.56 -38.44 -4.23
CA ASP A 46 -2.53 -37.86 -5.57
C ASP A 46 -1.13 -37.35 -5.93
N THR A 47 -0.79 -37.48 -7.20
CA THR A 47 0.57 -37.37 -7.78
C THR A 47 0.93 -35.95 -8.21
N ASP A 48 0.36 -34.92 -7.58
CA ASP A 48 0.60 -33.54 -7.98
C ASP A 48 1.39 -32.78 -6.91
N SER A 49 2.68 -32.59 -7.17
CA SER A 49 3.52 -31.70 -6.37
C SER A 49 2.91 -30.29 -6.36
N PRO A 50 2.75 -29.65 -5.18
CA PRO A 50 2.06 -28.37 -5.09
C PRO A 50 2.78 -27.31 -5.92
N ILE A 51 2.01 -26.52 -6.68
CA ILE A 51 2.50 -25.48 -7.58
C ILE A 51 3.23 -24.39 -6.78
N ALA A 52 2.75 -24.10 -5.57
CA ALA A 52 3.34 -23.14 -4.63
C ALA A 52 2.94 -23.43 -3.18
N SER A 53 3.66 -22.84 -2.23
CA SER A 53 3.33 -22.83 -0.80
C SER A 53 3.00 -21.42 -0.31
N VAL A 54 1.90 -21.25 0.42
CA VAL A 54 1.43 -19.97 0.96
C VAL A 54 1.13 -20.08 2.46
N GLU A 55 1.42 -19.03 3.21
CA GLU A 55 1.02 -18.92 4.62
C GLU A 55 -0.25 -18.08 4.71
N VAL A 56 -1.31 -18.62 5.30
CA VAL A 56 -2.57 -17.90 5.51
C VAL A 56 -2.72 -17.53 6.98
N VAL A 57 -2.86 -16.24 7.27
CA VAL A 57 -2.84 -15.68 8.62
C VAL A 57 -4.14 -14.93 8.94
N LYS A 58 -4.65 -15.10 10.16
CA LYS A 58 -5.81 -14.35 10.68
C LYS A 58 -5.35 -13.29 11.68
N MET A 59 -4.95 -12.10 11.20
CA MET A 59 -4.45 -11.02 12.05
C MET A 59 -4.83 -9.65 11.49
N ASP A 60 -4.76 -8.63 12.34
CA ASP A 60 -4.78 -7.24 11.87
C ASP A 60 -3.55 -6.98 10.97
N ALA A 61 -3.76 -6.32 9.83
CA ALA A 61 -2.71 -6.04 8.86
C ALA A 61 -1.56 -5.21 9.45
N ASN A 62 -1.87 -4.27 10.35
CA ASN A 62 -0.84 -3.49 11.05
C ASN A 62 0.02 -4.39 11.92
N VAL A 63 -0.56 -5.37 12.59
CA VAL A 63 0.18 -6.29 13.47
C VAL A 63 1.15 -7.13 12.66
N ILE A 64 0.71 -7.79 11.59
CA ILE A 64 1.61 -8.67 10.82
C ILE A 64 2.76 -7.91 10.15
N MET A 65 2.52 -6.68 9.69
CA MET A 65 3.56 -5.80 9.14
C MET A 65 4.57 -5.34 10.20
N HIS A 66 4.17 -5.27 11.48
CA HIS A 66 5.08 -4.99 12.59
C HIS A 66 5.86 -6.22 13.08
N LEU A 67 5.32 -7.42 12.92
CA LEU A 67 5.94 -8.64 13.42
C LEU A 67 7.12 -9.12 12.57
N ARG A 68 7.10 -8.90 11.25
CA ARG A 68 8.16 -9.38 10.37
C ARG A 68 8.37 -8.53 9.11
N PRO A 69 9.58 -8.56 8.53
CA PRO A 69 9.88 -7.80 7.32
C PRO A 69 9.41 -8.51 6.05
N PHE A 70 9.02 -7.72 5.05
CA PHE A 70 8.61 -8.18 3.72
C PHE A 70 9.44 -7.51 2.62
N ASP A 71 9.70 -8.24 1.53
CA ASP A 71 10.31 -7.70 0.30
C ASP A 71 9.26 -7.03 -0.61
N TYR A 72 8.02 -7.50 -0.56
CA TYR A 72 6.90 -6.98 -1.32
C TYR A 72 5.66 -6.96 -0.42
N ILE A 73 4.96 -5.82 -0.37
CA ILE A 73 3.69 -5.64 0.35
C ILE A 73 2.67 -5.11 -0.65
N HIS A 74 1.53 -5.77 -0.75
CA HIS A 74 0.36 -5.23 -1.45
C HIS A 74 -0.75 -4.95 -0.43
N LEU A 75 -1.15 -3.69 -0.33
CA LEU A 75 -2.24 -3.23 0.52
C LEU A 75 -3.45 -2.91 -0.35
N ASP A 76 -4.51 -3.70 -0.20
CA ASP A 76 -5.80 -3.48 -0.87
C ASP A 76 -6.94 -3.37 0.15
N PRO A 77 -7.01 -2.27 0.90
CA PRO A 77 -8.08 -2.05 1.86
C PRO A 77 -9.34 -1.51 1.19
N PHE A 78 -10.49 -1.78 1.82
CA PHE A 78 -11.72 -1.11 1.50
C PHE A 78 -11.66 0.36 1.96
N GLY A 79 -11.83 1.30 1.02
CA GLY A 79 -11.73 2.73 1.28
C GLY A 79 -10.30 3.25 1.29
N THR A 80 -9.84 3.75 2.44
CA THR A 80 -8.56 4.46 2.58
C THR A 80 -7.43 3.52 2.99
N SER A 81 -6.26 3.71 2.39
CA SER A 81 -5.04 2.97 2.73
C SER A 81 -4.16 3.64 3.78
N VAL A 82 -4.47 4.88 4.14
CA VAL A 82 -3.64 5.71 5.03
C VAL A 82 -3.39 5.05 6.38
N ASN A 83 -4.38 4.32 6.92
CA ASN A 83 -4.30 3.65 8.22
C ASN A 83 -3.26 2.53 8.30
N TYR A 84 -2.77 2.05 7.16
CA TYR A 84 -1.82 0.93 7.07
C TYR A 84 -0.42 1.37 6.65
N LEU A 85 -0.26 2.61 6.17
CA LEU A 85 1.00 3.07 5.58
C LEU A 85 2.16 3.06 6.58
N ASP A 86 1.92 3.52 7.82
CA ASP A 86 2.96 3.56 8.84
C ASP A 86 3.49 2.17 9.19
N ALA A 87 2.60 1.19 9.30
CA ALA A 87 2.97 -0.20 9.54
C ALA A 87 3.74 -0.79 8.35
N ALA A 88 3.29 -0.55 7.12
CA ALA A 88 3.93 -1.03 5.91
C ALA A 88 5.38 -0.54 5.79
N PHE A 89 5.62 0.75 6.03
CA PHE A 89 6.97 1.32 5.93
C PHE A 89 7.86 1.02 7.13
N ARG A 90 7.35 0.45 8.24
CA ARG A 90 8.17 0.16 9.42
C ARG A 90 9.23 -0.90 9.13
N ASN A 91 8.80 -2.07 8.67
CA ASN A 91 9.66 -3.26 8.49
C ASN A 91 9.87 -3.70 7.04
N VAL A 92 9.35 -2.98 6.04
CA VAL A 92 9.69 -3.25 4.65
C VAL A 92 11.21 -3.16 4.43
N ARG A 93 11.75 -4.12 3.68
CA ARG A 93 13.19 -4.21 3.42
C ARG A 93 13.67 -3.11 2.49
N ASN A 94 14.97 -2.83 2.53
CA ASN A 94 15.58 -1.92 1.56
C ASN A 94 15.42 -2.48 0.14
N LEU A 95 15.09 -1.62 -0.83
CA LEU A 95 14.71 -1.97 -2.19
C LEU A 95 13.43 -2.82 -2.29
N GLY A 96 12.72 -3.01 -1.18
CA GLY A 96 11.40 -3.64 -1.18
C GLY A 96 10.37 -2.79 -1.91
N ILE A 97 9.27 -3.41 -2.31
CA ILE A 97 8.20 -2.76 -3.06
C ILE A 97 6.94 -2.72 -2.20
N VAL A 98 6.31 -1.55 -2.16
CA VAL A 98 5.00 -1.37 -1.54
C VAL A 98 4.03 -0.94 -2.64
N SER A 99 3.02 -1.77 -2.85
CA SER A 99 1.88 -1.49 -3.71
C SER A 99 0.67 -1.17 -2.83
N VAL A 100 -0.01 -0.06 -3.13
CA VAL A 100 -1.15 0.41 -2.37
C VAL A 100 -2.29 0.74 -3.30
N THR A 101 -3.45 0.16 -3.03
CA THR A 101 -4.72 0.50 -3.65
C THR A 101 -5.52 1.38 -2.69
N SER A 102 -6.18 2.41 -3.22
CA SER A 102 -7.15 3.22 -2.48
C SER A 102 -8.44 3.32 -3.28
N THR A 103 -9.54 2.88 -2.67
CA THR A 103 -10.90 2.90 -3.25
C THR A 103 -11.76 4.02 -2.66
N ASP A 104 -11.20 4.86 -1.77
CA ASP A 104 -11.83 6.06 -1.21
C ASP A 104 -11.98 7.20 -2.24
N THR A 105 -12.82 6.96 -3.24
CA THR A 105 -13.15 7.95 -4.29
C THR A 105 -13.84 9.19 -3.70
N GLY A 106 -14.46 9.09 -2.52
CA GLY A 106 -15.08 10.21 -1.83
C GLY A 106 -14.05 11.26 -1.41
N SER A 107 -12.98 10.83 -0.73
CA SER A 107 -11.89 11.72 -0.34
C SER A 107 -11.00 12.11 -1.51
N LEU A 108 -10.71 11.19 -2.42
CA LEU A 108 -9.78 11.43 -3.52
C LEU A 108 -10.34 12.38 -4.60
N TYR A 109 -11.66 12.38 -4.81
CA TYR A 109 -12.32 13.19 -5.84
C TYR A 109 -13.15 14.34 -5.28
N SER A 110 -12.71 14.89 -4.14
CA SER A 110 -13.22 16.13 -3.56
C SER A 110 -14.71 16.09 -3.13
N LYS A 111 -15.27 14.92 -2.84
CA LYS A 111 -16.65 14.82 -2.32
C LYS A 111 -16.74 15.11 -0.82
N SER A 112 -15.68 14.82 -0.07
CA SER A 112 -15.65 14.97 1.39
C SER A 112 -14.36 15.64 1.87
N LEU A 113 -14.27 16.96 1.70
CA LEU A 113 -13.07 17.76 1.97
C LEU A 113 -12.47 17.55 3.38
N ASN A 114 -13.32 17.44 4.40
CA ASN A 114 -12.86 17.19 5.78
C ASN A 114 -12.19 15.82 5.93
N VAL A 115 -12.65 14.79 5.20
CA VAL A 115 -12.03 13.46 5.19
C VAL A 115 -10.72 13.52 4.42
N THR A 116 -10.71 14.20 3.26
CA THR A 116 -9.50 14.42 2.47
C THR A 116 -8.40 15.08 3.29
N LEU A 117 -8.74 16.13 4.05
CA LEU A 117 -7.79 16.83 4.91
C LEU A 117 -7.25 15.92 6.00
N ARG A 118 -8.11 15.13 6.67
CA ARG A 118 -7.68 14.19 7.72
C ARG A 118 -6.79 13.06 7.20
N HIS A 119 -7.13 12.47 6.06
CA HIS A 119 -6.42 11.30 5.52
C HIS A 119 -5.17 11.70 4.72
N TYR A 120 -5.23 12.77 3.92
CA TYR A 120 -4.19 13.12 2.94
C TYR A 120 -3.48 14.44 3.25
N GLY A 121 -3.95 15.21 4.25
CA GLY A 121 -3.30 16.45 4.67
C GLY A 121 -3.28 17.52 3.57
N CYS A 122 -4.29 17.53 2.69
CA CYS A 122 -4.43 18.52 1.63
C CYS A 122 -5.88 18.95 1.45
N GLN A 123 -6.04 20.16 0.92
CA GLN A 123 -7.30 20.65 0.40
C GLN A 123 -7.27 20.50 -1.12
N ILE A 124 -8.36 20.01 -1.68
CA ILE A 124 -8.52 19.84 -3.12
C ILE A 124 -9.76 20.54 -3.60
N VAL A 125 -9.71 20.95 -4.85
CA VAL A 125 -10.85 21.43 -5.60
C VAL A 125 -11.06 20.50 -6.79
N ARG A 126 -12.29 20.42 -7.28
CA ARG A 126 -12.60 19.62 -8.46
C ARG A 126 -12.04 20.33 -9.70
N THR A 127 -11.00 19.75 -10.29
CA THR A 127 -10.35 20.23 -11.52
C THR A 127 -10.52 19.21 -12.65
N GLU A 128 -10.16 19.57 -13.87
CA GLU A 128 -10.08 18.64 -15.02
C GLU A 128 -9.10 17.46 -14.78
N TYR A 129 -8.03 17.69 -14.01
CA TYR A 129 -6.95 16.73 -13.75
C TYR A 129 -7.09 16.03 -12.38
N TYR A 130 -8.31 15.98 -11.85
CA TYR A 130 -8.60 15.41 -10.52
C TYR A 130 -8.10 13.97 -10.33
N ARG A 131 -8.04 13.16 -11.39
CA ARG A 131 -7.50 11.80 -11.36
C ARG A 131 -5.99 11.79 -11.07
N GLU A 132 -5.25 12.65 -11.75
CA GLU A 132 -3.82 12.83 -11.48
C GLU A 132 -3.58 13.40 -10.08
N LEU A 133 -4.39 14.38 -9.68
CA LEU A 133 -4.32 14.96 -8.34
C LEU A 133 -4.52 13.88 -7.25
N ALA A 134 -5.50 13.01 -7.41
CA ALA A 134 -5.74 11.88 -6.52
C ALA A 134 -4.53 10.95 -6.42
N ALA A 135 -3.90 10.57 -7.54
CA ALA A 135 -2.68 9.76 -7.54
C ALA A 135 -1.53 10.45 -6.78
N ARG A 136 -1.33 11.76 -7.02
CA ARG A 136 -0.30 12.56 -6.33
C ARG A 136 -0.57 12.69 -4.83
N MET A 137 -1.83 12.77 -4.41
CA MET A 137 -2.21 12.80 -3.00
C MET A 137 -1.86 11.50 -2.29
N VAL A 138 -2.19 10.35 -2.90
CA VAL A 138 -1.84 9.03 -2.34
C VAL A 138 -0.31 8.90 -2.26
N LEU A 139 0.41 9.28 -3.33
CA LEU A 139 1.88 9.29 -3.33
C LEU A 139 2.46 10.21 -2.25
N ALA A 140 1.86 11.39 -2.02
CA ALA A 140 2.30 12.30 -0.98
C ALA A 140 2.12 11.69 0.42
N SER A 141 0.99 11.04 0.69
CA SER A 141 0.76 10.32 1.95
C SER A 141 1.75 9.17 2.13
N VAL A 142 2.01 8.40 1.08
CA VAL A 142 3.00 7.32 1.05
C VAL A 142 4.41 7.85 1.34
N ALA A 143 4.82 8.94 0.69
CA ALA A 143 6.12 9.57 0.90
C ALA A 143 6.29 10.06 2.35
N ARG A 144 5.26 10.71 2.92
CA ARG A 144 5.28 11.18 4.31
C ARG A 144 5.35 10.02 5.31
N ALA A 145 4.62 8.92 5.07
CA ALA A 145 4.67 7.73 5.92
C ALA A 145 6.05 7.04 5.86
N ALA A 146 6.64 6.91 4.68
CA ALA A 146 8.00 6.40 4.52
C ALA A 146 9.03 7.28 5.23
N ALA A 147 8.90 8.62 5.12
CA ALA A 147 9.81 9.57 5.72
C ALA A 147 9.84 9.49 7.25
N ARG A 148 8.69 9.27 7.92
CA ARG A 148 8.62 9.02 9.37
C ARG A 148 9.45 7.82 9.83
N CYS A 149 9.74 6.89 8.91
CA CYS A 149 10.56 5.71 9.16
C CYS A 149 12.00 5.83 8.65
N ASN A 150 12.48 7.05 8.33
CA ASN A 150 13.77 7.31 7.69
C ASN A 150 13.97 6.52 6.38
N LYS A 151 12.91 6.48 5.56
CA LYS A 151 12.92 5.84 4.24
C LYS A 151 12.41 6.82 3.17
N GLY A 152 13.05 6.81 2.02
CA GLY A 152 12.57 7.44 0.80
C GLY A 152 11.76 6.49 -0.07
N ILE A 153 11.17 7.05 -1.12
CA ILE A 153 10.42 6.29 -2.12
C ILE A 153 10.88 6.64 -3.54
N GLU A 154 10.83 5.64 -4.42
CA GLU A 154 10.94 5.78 -5.86
C GLU A 154 9.62 5.29 -6.47
N VAL A 155 8.95 6.14 -7.24
CA VAL A 155 7.66 5.80 -7.85
C VAL A 155 7.90 4.91 -9.06
N LEU A 156 7.37 3.69 -9.03
CA LEU A 156 7.45 2.73 -10.13
C LEU A 156 6.23 2.81 -11.04
N LEU A 157 5.05 2.99 -10.44
CA LEU A 157 3.77 3.07 -11.15
C LEU A 157 2.78 3.92 -10.35
N ALA A 158 1.99 4.72 -11.04
CA ALA A 158 0.81 5.39 -10.49
C ALA A 158 -0.31 5.33 -11.52
N VAL A 159 -1.46 4.78 -11.11
CA VAL A 159 -2.63 4.58 -11.96
C VAL A 159 -3.84 5.12 -11.21
N ALA A 160 -4.58 6.03 -11.84
CA ALA A 160 -5.84 6.54 -11.33
C ALA A 160 -6.95 6.22 -12.32
N LEU A 161 -7.85 5.32 -11.91
CA LEU A 161 -9.04 4.91 -12.66
C LEU A 161 -10.29 5.33 -11.89
N GLU A 162 -11.45 5.15 -12.51
CA GLU A 162 -12.73 5.65 -11.97
C GLU A 162 -13.06 5.10 -10.57
N HIS A 163 -12.63 3.88 -10.27
CA HIS A 163 -13.00 3.19 -9.04
C HIS A 163 -11.86 3.05 -8.02
N PHE A 164 -10.61 3.24 -8.44
CA PHE A 164 -9.47 3.10 -7.54
C PHE A 164 -8.24 3.88 -8.03
N VAL A 165 -7.36 4.16 -7.08
CA VAL A 165 -6.01 4.65 -7.32
C VAL A 165 -5.02 3.59 -6.85
N LEU A 166 -4.13 3.15 -7.72
CA LEU A 166 -3.05 2.22 -7.44
C LEU A 166 -1.70 2.95 -7.55
N VAL A 167 -0.90 2.86 -6.51
CA VAL A 167 0.49 3.34 -6.53
C VAL A 167 1.43 2.21 -6.17
N VAL A 168 2.56 2.12 -6.87
CA VAL A 168 3.62 1.14 -6.59
C VAL A 168 4.91 1.91 -6.42
N VAL A 169 5.55 1.73 -5.26
CA VAL A 169 6.78 2.42 -4.92
C VAL A 169 7.86 1.43 -4.49
N ARG A 170 9.11 1.72 -4.85
CA ARG A 170 10.29 1.07 -4.29
C ARG A 170 10.76 1.87 -3.09
N VAL A 171 11.17 1.17 -2.05
CA VAL A 171 11.63 1.76 -0.79
C VAL A 171 13.14 1.93 -0.79
N LEU A 172 13.60 3.14 -0.47
CA LEU A 172 15.01 3.49 -0.35
C LEU A 172 15.33 3.76 1.11
N ARG A 173 16.17 2.96 1.75
CA ARG A 173 16.50 3.12 3.17
C ARG A 173 17.51 4.24 3.38
N GLY A 174 17.26 5.08 4.38
CA GLY A 174 18.21 6.08 4.87
C GLY A 174 17.58 7.47 5.00
N PRO A 175 18.02 8.28 5.98
CA PRO A 175 17.48 9.62 6.21
C PRO A 175 17.65 10.52 4.99
N THR A 176 18.80 10.48 4.31
CA THR A 176 19.03 11.24 3.07
C THR A 176 17.99 10.92 1.99
N GLN A 177 17.60 9.65 1.85
CA GLN A 177 16.58 9.25 0.88
C GLN A 177 15.18 9.75 1.29
N ALA A 178 14.88 9.76 2.59
CA ALA A 178 13.65 10.35 3.12
C ALA A 178 13.59 11.85 2.84
N ASP A 179 14.69 12.57 3.06
CA ASP A 179 14.79 14.01 2.81
C ASP A 179 14.61 14.33 1.32
N GLU A 180 15.30 13.60 0.44
CA GLU A 180 15.17 13.78 -1.02
C GLU A 180 13.75 13.47 -1.52
N SER A 181 13.07 12.49 -0.93
CA SER A 181 11.67 12.19 -1.24
C SER A 181 10.74 13.30 -0.76
N SER A 182 10.99 13.83 0.44
CA SER A 182 10.18 14.89 1.05
C SER A 182 10.32 16.22 0.30
N LYS A 183 11.52 16.54 -0.20
CA LYS A 183 11.77 17.74 -1.03
C LYS A 183 10.96 17.77 -2.33
N LYS A 184 10.55 16.60 -2.85
CA LYS A 184 9.72 16.50 -4.06
C LYS A 184 8.25 16.82 -3.80
N LEU A 185 7.81 16.85 -2.55
CA LEU A 185 6.44 17.21 -2.19
C LEU A 185 6.24 18.71 -2.29
N ARG A 186 5.29 19.13 -3.13
CA ARG A 186 4.97 20.54 -3.36
C ARG A 186 3.46 20.76 -3.34
N GLN A 187 3.04 21.93 -2.88
CA GLN A 187 1.66 22.38 -2.99
C GLN A 187 1.43 22.97 -4.38
N LEU A 188 0.23 22.73 -4.91
CA LEU A 188 -0.23 23.27 -6.19
C LEU A 188 -1.33 24.29 -5.91
N LEU A 189 -1.12 25.53 -6.35
CA LEU A 189 -2.18 26.53 -6.45
C LEU A 189 -2.84 26.41 -7.82
N HIS A 190 -4.17 26.46 -7.84
CA HIS A 190 -4.95 26.41 -9.05
C HIS A 190 -6.01 27.50 -9.02
N CYS A 191 -6.01 28.36 -10.04
CA CYS A 191 -7.05 29.35 -10.22
C CYS A 191 -8.24 28.71 -10.96
N GLN A 192 -9.42 28.64 -10.32
CA GLN A 192 -10.62 28.06 -10.95
C GLN A 192 -11.21 28.94 -12.07
N TRP A 193 -10.73 30.18 -12.23
CA TRP A 193 -11.22 31.11 -13.25
C TRP A 193 -10.42 31.05 -14.55
N CYS A 194 -9.09 31.12 -14.47
CA CYS A 194 -8.21 31.10 -15.64
C CYS A 194 -7.44 29.78 -15.81
N GLU A 195 -7.67 28.81 -14.93
CA GLU A 195 -7.05 27.47 -14.92
C GLU A 195 -5.52 27.44 -14.72
N GLU A 196 -4.90 28.59 -14.49
CA GLU A 196 -3.47 28.71 -14.22
C GLU A 196 -3.03 27.86 -13.02
N ARG A 197 -1.84 27.27 -13.11
CA ARG A 197 -1.32 26.26 -12.17
C ARG A 197 0.09 26.62 -11.74
N VAL A 198 0.28 26.90 -10.45
CA VAL A 198 1.59 27.26 -9.91
C VAL A 198 1.97 26.33 -8.76
N PHE A 199 3.10 25.65 -8.89
CA PHE A 199 3.68 24.93 -7.76
C PHE A 199 4.38 25.91 -6.81
N LEU A 200 3.98 25.90 -5.54
CA LEU A 200 4.64 26.71 -4.51
C LEU A 200 6.09 26.29 -4.33
N LYS A 201 6.96 27.27 -4.09
CA LYS A 201 8.38 27.01 -3.80
C LYS A 201 8.51 26.46 -2.37
N PRO A 202 9.47 25.55 -2.11
CA PRO A 202 9.75 25.11 -0.75
C PRO A 202 10.09 26.31 0.14
N GLY A 203 9.50 26.37 1.35
CA GLY A 203 9.75 27.45 2.30
C GLY A 203 8.96 28.75 2.05
N SER A 204 8.15 28.82 1.00
CA SER A 204 7.18 29.91 0.80
C SER A 204 5.88 29.60 1.52
N MET A 205 5.92 29.44 2.85
CA MET A 205 4.68 29.56 3.63
C MET A 205 4.34 31.04 3.69
N VAL A 206 3.25 31.43 3.04
CA VAL A 206 2.53 32.63 3.45
C VAL A 206 1.72 32.17 4.66
N GLU A 207 2.11 32.65 5.85
CA GLU A 207 1.25 32.59 7.04
C GLU A 207 -0.06 33.34 6.80
#